data_AF-A0A0Q0SMA9-F1
#
_entry.id   AF-A0A0Q0SMA9-F1
#
_cell.length_a   1.000
_cell.length_b   1.000
_cell.length_c   1.000
_cell.angle_alpha   90.00
_cell.angle_beta   90.00
_cell.angle_gamma   90.00
#
_symmetry.space_group_name_H-M   'P 1'
#
loop_
_entity.id
_entity.type
_entity.pdbx_description
1 polymer ?
#
loop_
_entity_poly.entity_id
_entity_poly.type
_entity_poly.pdbx_seq_one_letter_code
_entity_poly.pdbx_strand_id
1 'polypeptide(L)'
;AKGDWFVPGGRILKNETLDAAFNRLTLEELGQVYQRGDARLLGVYEHFYTDSVFGDTEQAPNTHYVVLAYQLVLTESELMQLPHNQHGAYRWWPLIEMGIHEQVHANTRAYLTALR
;
A
#
# COMPACT_ATOMS: atom_id res chain seq x y z
N ALA A 1 11.11 0.59 3.45
CA ALA A 1 9.83 -0.16 3.47
C ALA A 1 9.96 -1.44 4.30
N LYS A 2 10.92 -2.33 4.01
CA LYS A 2 11.17 -3.50 4.86
C LYS A 2 11.49 -3.06 6.29
N GLY A 3 10.68 -3.48 7.26
CA GLY A 3 10.82 -3.09 8.67
C GLY A 3 10.09 -1.80 9.06
N ASP A 4 9.43 -1.12 8.11
CA ASP A 4 8.62 0.07 8.37
C ASP A 4 7.12 -0.26 8.33
N TRP A 5 6.31 0.58 8.98
CA TRP A 5 4.88 0.63 8.74
C TRP A 5 4.60 1.22 7.36
N PHE A 6 3.85 0.48 6.56
CA PHE A 6 3.46 0.87 5.21
C PHE A 6 1.97 0.57 4.99
N VAL A 7 1.32 1.32 4.10
CA VAL A 7 -0.04 0.97 3.66
C VAL A 7 -0.06 -0.34 2.86
N PRO A 8 -1.16 -1.10 2.88
CA PRO A 8 -1.28 -2.29 2.02
C PRO A 8 -1.30 -1.90 0.53
N GLY A 9 -0.79 -2.78 -0.33
CA GLY A 9 -0.82 -2.56 -1.77
C GLY A 9 0.13 -3.48 -2.54
N GLY A 10 0.05 -3.42 -3.86
CA GLY A 10 0.90 -4.24 -4.71
C GLY A 10 0.87 -3.78 -6.16
N ARG A 11 1.51 -4.56 -7.03
CA ARG A 11 1.64 -4.22 -8.46
C ARG A 11 0.48 -4.74 -9.29
N ILE A 12 0.22 -4.04 -10.38
CA ILE A 12 -0.63 -4.49 -11.48
C ILE A 12 0.19 -5.48 -12.34
N LEU A 13 -0.42 -6.60 -12.72
CA LEU A 13 0.21 -7.64 -13.52
C LEU A 13 0.10 -7.32 -15.03
N LYS A 14 0.90 -8.03 -15.84
CA LYS A 14 0.84 -7.87 -17.30
C LYS A 14 -0.55 -8.28 -17.79
N ASN A 15 -1.17 -7.41 -18.60
CA ASN A 15 -2.51 -7.58 -19.17
C ASN A 15 -3.63 -7.63 -18.12
N GLU A 16 -3.39 -7.12 -16.91
CA GLU A 16 -4.41 -6.99 -15.87
C GLU A 16 -5.04 -5.58 -15.93
N THR A 17 -6.37 -5.51 -15.88
CA THR A 17 -7.07 -4.22 -15.78
C THR A 17 -6.94 -3.65 -14.36
N LEU A 18 -7.15 -2.34 -14.20
CA LEU A 18 -7.11 -1.71 -12.88
C LEU A 18 -8.17 -2.29 -11.92
N ASP A 19 -9.36 -2.63 -12.43
CA ASP A 19 -10.43 -3.24 -11.63
C ASP A 19 -10.05 -4.67 -11.19
N ALA A 20 -9.49 -5.47 -12.09
CA ALA A 20 -9.03 -6.81 -11.75
C ALA A 20 -7.88 -6.77 -10.73
N ALA A 21 -6.92 -5.86 -10.92
CA ALA A 21 -5.83 -5.66 -9.98
C ALA A 21 -6.34 -5.21 -8.60
N PHE A 22 -7.30 -4.28 -8.56
CA PHE A 22 -7.88 -3.80 -7.31
C PHE A 22 -8.55 -4.95 -6.55
N ASN A 23 -9.42 -5.72 -7.22
CA ASN A 23 -10.12 -6.85 -6.61
C ASN A 23 -9.17 -7.92 -6.07
N ARG A 24 -8.11 -8.25 -6.83
CA ARG A 24 -7.08 -9.21 -6.42
C ARG A 24 -6.26 -8.68 -5.25
N LEU A 25 -5.76 -7.44 -5.34
CA LEU A 25 -4.90 -6.86 -4.33
C LEU A 25 -5.64 -6.69 -3.00
N THR A 26 -6.91 -6.26 -3.00
CA THR A 26 -7.63 -6.16 -1.74
C THR A 26 -7.90 -7.52 -1.11
N LEU A 27 -8.13 -8.57 -1.93
CA LEU A 27 -8.26 -9.92 -1.41
C LEU A 27 -6.95 -10.40 -0.77
N GLU A 28 -5.82 -10.17 -1.42
CA GLU A 28 -4.49 -10.58 -0.95
C GLU A 28 -4.02 -9.79 0.29
N GLU A 29 -4.35 -8.49 0.36
CA GLU A 29 -3.86 -7.57 1.40
C GLU A 29 -4.83 -7.37 2.56
N LEU A 30 -6.14 -7.46 2.31
CA LEU A 30 -7.21 -7.17 3.27
C LEU A 30 -8.12 -8.38 3.55
N GLY A 31 -7.90 -9.51 2.85
CA GLY A 31 -8.68 -10.73 3.03
C GLY A 31 -10.06 -10.72 2.37
N GLN A 32 -10.44 -9.63 1.70
CA GLN A 32 -11.76 -9.46 1.07
C GLN A 32 -11.68 -8.71 -0.27
N VAL A 33 -12.58 -9.03 -1.19
CA VAL A 33 -12.67 -8.35 -2.48
C VAL A 33 -13.50 -7.07 -2.32
N TYR A 34 -12.93 -5.93 -2.70
CA TYR A 34 -13.63 -4.66 -2.84
C TYR A 34 -13.57 -4.19 -4.28
N GLN A 35 -14.54 -3.39 -4.73
CA GLN A 35 -14.52 -2.84 -6.08
C GLN A 35 -13.81 -1.49 -6.11
N ARG A 36 -13.05 -1.23 -7.17
CA ARG A 36 -12.34 0.05 -7.34
C ARG A 36 -13.29 1.25 -7.39
N GLY A 37 -14.52 1.05 -7.85
CA GLY A 37 -15.56 2.08 -7.91
C GLY A 37 -16.03 2.57 -6.53
N ASP A 38 -15.83 1.78 -5.48
CA ASP A 38 -16.18 2.13 -4.09
C ASP A 38 -15.05 2.92 -3.40
N ALA A 39 -13.91 3.08 -4.06
CA ALA A 39 -12.72 3.74 -3.53
C ALA A 39 -12.51 5.13 -4.15
N ARG A 40 -12.01 6.07 -3.34
CA ARG A 40 -11.62 7.40 -3.81
C ARG A 40 -10.17 7.38 -4.30
N LEU A 41 -9.94 7.75 -5.56
CA LEU A 41 -8.58 7.99 -6.04
C LEU A 41 -7.98 9.21 -5.32
N LEU A 42 -6.83 9.01 -4.70
CA LEU A 42 -6.06 10.06 -4.01
C LEU A 42 -5.05 10.74 -4.94
N GLY A 43 -4.59 10.05 -5.98
CA GLY A 43 -3.65 10.59 -6.96
C GLY A 43 -2.64 9.56 -7.48
N VAL A 44 -1.67 10.08 -8.24
CA VAL A 44 -0.53 9.32 -8.79
C VAL A 44 0.73 9.72 -8.02
N TYR A 45 1.51 8.73 -7.58
CA TYR A 45 2.74 8.92 -6.80
C TYR A 45 3.89 8.10 -7.40
N GLU A 46 5.12 8.45 -7.03
CA GLU A 46 6.31 7.71 -7.42
C GLU A 46 7.07 7.25 -6.16
N HIS A 47 7.38 5.96 -6.08
CA HIS A 47 8.21 5.40 -5.01
C HIS A 47 9.53 4.91 -5.61
N PHE A 48 10.62 5.54 -5.20
CA PHE A 48 11.98 5.16 -5.56
C PHE A 48 12.64 4.43 -4.40
N TYR A 49 13.20 3.25 -4.68
CA TYR A 49 13.99 2.46 -3.74
C TYR A 49 15.32 2.08 -4.38
N THR A 50 16.40 2.13 -3.60
CA THR A 50 17.75 1.77 -4.08
C THR A 50 18.01 0.27 -4.09
N ASP A 51 17.15 -0.52 -3.44
CA ASP A 51 17.17 -1.97 -3.45
C ASP A 51 16.11 -2.54 -4.41
N SER A 52 16.23 -3.83 -4.73
CA SER A 52 15.18 -4.57 -5.44
C SER A 52 15.12 -6.04 -5.07
N VAL A 53 14.11 -6.72 -5.63
CA VAL A 53 13.99 -8.19 -5.53
C VAL A 53 15.17 -8.94 -6.15
N PHE A 54 16.04 -8.25 -6.91
CA PHE A 54 17.24 -8.82 -7.52
C PHE A 54 18.51 -8.61 -6.69
N GLY A 55 18.42 -7.94 -5.54
CA GLY A 55 19.53 -7.69 -4.62
C GLY A 55 19.64 -6.24 -4.18
N ASP A 56 20.55 -5.99 -3.25
CA ASP A 56 20.85 -4.68 -2.63
C ASP A 56 22.29 -4.19 -2.92
N THR A 57 22.95 -4.81 -3.90
CA THR A 57 24.31 -4.41 -4.30
C THR A 57 24.28 -3.24 -5.28
N GLU A 58 25.37 -2.48 -5.39
CA GLU A 58 25.48 -1.36 -6.36
C GLU A 58 25.34 -1.78 -7.83
N GLN A 59 25.39 -3.08 -8.11
CA GLN A 59 25.22 -3.66 -9.45
C GLN A 59 23.78 -4.13 -9.70
N ALA A 60 22.96 -4.26 -8.65
CA ALA A 60 21.57 -4.64 -8.77
C ALA A 60 20.73 -3.44 -9.25
N PRO A 61 19.68 -3.67 -10.04
CA PRO A 61 18.77 -2.58 -10.41
C PRO A 61 18.00 -2.09 -9.19
N ASN A 62 17.72 -0.79 -9.18
CA ASN A 62 16.82 -0.14 -8.23
C ASN A 62 15.35 -0.54 -8.50
N THR A 63 14.46 -0.28 -7.54
CA THR A 63 13.02 -0.43 -7.75
C THR A 63 12.34 0.93 -7.87
N HIS A 64 11.54 1.11 -8.93
CA HIS A 64 10.70 2.28 -9.12
C HIS A 64 9.25 1.86 -9.35
N TYR A 65 8.33 2.41 -8.56
CA TYR A 65 6.89 2.23 -8.74
C TYR A 65 6.21 3.54 -9.10
N VAL A 66 5.36 3.50 -10.14
CA VAL A 66 4.27 4.46 -10.32
C VAL A 66 3.05 3.90 -9.61
N VAL A 67 2.49 4.68 -8.68
CA VAL A 67 1.48 4.20 -7.73
C VAL A 67 0.19 4.97 -7.92
N LEU A 68 -0.91 4.23 -8.09
CA LEU A 68 -2.27 4.77 -8.03
C LEU A 68 -2.79 4.57 -6.61
N ALA A 69 -2.85 5.65 -5.83
CA ALA A 69 -3.27 5.57 -4.44
C ALA A 69 -4.78 5.68 -4.32
N TYR A 70 -5.41 4.75 -3.60
CA TYR A 70 -6.84 4.72 -3.36
C TYR A 70 -7.14 4.75 -1.86
N GLN A 71 -8.17 5.49 -1.47
CA GLN A 71 -8.76 5.46 -0.14
C GLN A 71 -10.00 4.58 -0.16
N LEU A 72 -10.04 3.61 0.74
CA LEU A 72 -11.18 2.76 1.02
C LEU A 72 -11.64 3.02 2.46
N VAL A 73 -12.95 3.14 2.68
CA VAL A 73 -13.54 3.32 4.01
C VAL A 73 -14.11 1.97 4.44
N LEU A 74 -13.62 1.46 5.56
CA LEU A 74 -13.97 0.14 6.08
C LEU A 74 -14.65 0.25 7.45
N THR A 75 -15.56 -0.68 7.72
CA THR A 75 -16.18 -0.93 9.01
C THR A 75 -15.30 -1.84 9.86
N GLU A 76 -15.42 -1.79 11.18
CA GLU A 76 -14.64 -2.67 12.08
C GLU A 76 -14.83 -4.16 11.79
N SER A 77 -16.05 -4.57 11.38
CA SER A 77 -16.33 -5.96 11.02
C SER A 77 -15.55 -6.46 9.81
N GLU A 78 -15.22 -5.57 8.88
CA GLU A 78 -14.45 -5.90 7.68
C GLU A 78 -12.95 -6.13 8.00
N LEU A 79 -12.50 -5.74 9.20
CA LEU A 79 -11.09 -5.77 9.61
C LEU A 79 -10.69 -7.04 10.37
N MET A 80 -11.63 -7.96 10.61
CA MET A 80 -11.40 -9.12 11.46
C MET A 80 -10.52 -10.23 10.84
N GLN A 81 -10.17 -10.15 9.55
CA GLN A 81 -9.46 -11.22 8.82
C GLN A 81 -8.31 -10.71 7.93
N LEU A 82 -7.46 -9.85 8.46
CA LEU A 82 -6.29 -9.36 7.70
C LEU A 82 -5.24 -10.48 7.51
N PRO A 83 -4.77 -10.74 6.27
CA PRO A 83 -3.79 -11.79 5.98
C PRO A 83 -2.40 -11.50 6.58
N HIS A 84 -1.67 -12.52 7.02
CA HIS A 84 -0.32 -12.34 7.61
C HIS A 84 0.84 -12.67 6.66
N ASN A 85 0.57 -12.80 5.36
CA ASN A 85 1.58 -13.28 4.40
C ASN A 85 2.69 -12.24 4.13
N GLN A 86 2.34 -10.96 4.10
CA GLN A 86 3.28 -9.86 3.78
C GLN A 86 3.57 -8.95 4.98
N HIS A 87 2.81 -9.08 6.07
CA HIS A 87 2.84 -8.18 7.21
C HIS A 87 2.96 -8.94 8.53
N GLY A 88 3.92 -8.53 9.36
CA GLY A 88 4.07 -9.08 10.71
C GLY A 88 3.06 -8.54 11.74
N ALA A 89 2.48 -7.37 11.47
CA ALA A 89 1.49 -6.72 12.33
C ALA A 89 0.65 -5.70 11.54
N TYR A 90 -0.51 -5.36 12.08
CA TYR A 90 -1.40 -4.32 11.57
C TYR A 90 -1.73 -3.31 12.67
N ARG A 91 -1.91 -2.05 12.28
CA ARG A 91 -2.38 -1.00 13.18
C ARG A 91 -3.21 0.02 12.40
N TRP A 92 -4.34 0.39 12.99
CA TRP A 92 -5.15 1.52 12.55
C TRP A 92 -4.63 2.77 13.24
N TRP A 93 -4.07 3.69 12.48
CA TRP A 93 -3.39 4.87 13.02
C TRP A 93 -4.28 6.11 12.99
N PRO A 94 -4.31 6.91 14.07
CA PRO A 94 -4.71 8.30 13.99
C PRO A 94 -3.81 9.05 12.99
N LEU A 95 -4.38 9.86 12.10
CA LEU A 95 -3.63 10.54 11.03
C LEU A 95 -2.48 11.41 11.57
N ILE A 96 -2.69 12.05 12.73
CA ILE A 96 -1.67 12.88 13.38
C ILE A 96 -0.49 12.01 13.84
N GLU A 97 -0.75 10.87 14.50
CA GLU A 97 0.29 9.95 14.96
C GLU A 97 1.08 9.35 13.79
N MET A 98 0.37 8.89 12.75
CA MET A 98 0.98 8.37 11.52
C MET A 98 1.93 9.38 10.88
N GLY A 99 1.57 10.67 10.92
CA GLY A 99 2.36 11.75 10.33
C GLY A 99 3.68 12.03 11.04
N ILE A 100 3.80 11.68 12.32
CA ILE A 100 4.98 12.00 13.15
C ILE A 100 5.78 10.76 13.57
N HIS A 101 5.21 9.56 13.46
CA HIS A 101 5.88 8.34 13.90
C HIS A 101 7.04 7.97 12.97
N GLU A 102 8.23 7.79 13.54
CA GLU A 102 9.49 7.59 12.80
C GLU A 102 9.49 6.30 11.96
N GLN A 103 8.86 5.24 12.46
CA GLN A 103 8.78 3.95 11.77
C GLN A 103 7.72 3.90 10.66
N VAL A 104 6.94 4.96 10.44
CA VAL A 104 6.05 5.03 9.27
C VAL A 104 6.88 5.47 8.07
N HIS A 105 6.82 4.76 6.96
CA HIS A 105 7.64 5.11 5.81
C HIS A 105 7.23 6.46 5.19
N ALA A 106 8.18 7.24 4.67
CA ALA A 106 7.91 8.54 4.05
C ALA A 106 6.89 8.46 2.90
N ASN A 107 7.02 7.45 2.03
CA ASN A 107 6.06 7.18 0.95
C ASN A 107 4.62 6.94 1.45
N THR A 108 4.46 6.37 2.65
CA THR A 108 3.14 6.19 3.26
C THR A 108 2.62 7.50 3.86
N ARG A 109 3.48 8.30 4.50
CA ARG A 109 3.10 9.64 5.00
C ARG A 109 2.69 10.61 3.90
N ALA A 110 3.23 10.47 2.69
CA ALA A 110 2.93 11.35 1.56
C ALA A 110 1.41 11.44 1.28
N TYR A 111 0.66 10.35 1.49
CA TYR A 111 -0.77 10.28 1.28
C TYR A 111 -1.60 11.16 2.22
N LEU A 112 -1.06 11.54 3.39
CA LEU A 112 -1.77 12.39 4.36
C LEU A 112 -2.20 13.74 3.78
N THR A 113 -1.49 14.21 2.75
CA THR A 113 -1.83 15.46 2.05
C THR A 113 -3.15 15.35 1.26
N ALA A 114 -3.46 14.17 0.73
CA ALA A 114 -4.66 13.90 -0.06
C ALA A 114 -5.87 13.40 0.77
N LEU A 115 -5.63 13.02 2.04
CA LEU A 115 -6.65 12.55 2.99
C LEU A 115 -7.34 13.69 3.76
N ARG A 116 -7.12 14.94 3.35
CA ARG A 116 -7.76 16.14 3.92
C ARG A 116 -9.17 16.36 3.38
#